data_AF-A0A3M3XA33-F1
#
_entry.id   AF-A0A3M3XA33-F1
#
_cell.length_a   1.000
_cell.length_b   1.000
_cell.length_c   1.000
_cell.angle_alpha   90.00
_cell.angle_beta   90.00
_cell.angle_gamma   90.00
#
_symmetry.space_group_name_H-M   'P 1'
#
loop_
_entity.id
_entity.type
_entity.pdbx_description
1 polymer ?
#
loop_
_entity_poly.entity_id
_entity_poly.type
_entity_poly.pdbx_seq_one_letter_code
_entity_poly.pdbx_strand_id
1 'polypeptide(L)'
;MKHFSPDNFDSSLIGLLVGRTNALKDRMLDKYLLPYDVTFAQFKVLIIIAQFSTDTPVELCRHLSLDSGSMTRMLDRLEQKGLVVRQR
;
A
#
# COMPACT_ATOMS: atom_id res chain seq x y z
N MET A 1 -19.35 21.85 -12.66
CA MET A 1 -19.21 20.67 -11.78
C MET A 1 -20.38 20.68 -10.82
N LYS A 2 -21.14 19.60 -10.69
CA LYS A 2 -22.25 19.55 -9.71
C LYS A 2 -21.64 19.63 -8.30
N HIS A 3 -22.00 20.66 -7.54
CA HIS A 3 -21.50 20.85 -6.18
C HIS A 3 -22.05 19.77 -5.25
N PHE A 4 -21.22 19.29 -4.33
CA PHE A 4 -21.64 18.42 -3.23
C PHE A 4 -22.69 19.16 -2.38
N SER A 5 -23.85 18.55 -2.14
CA SER A 5 -24.84 19.03 -1.17
C SER A 5 -25.28 17.87 -0.26
N PRO A 6 -25.74 18.14 0.96
CA PRO A 6 -26.27 17.11 1.86
C PRO A 6 -27.34 16.20 1.22
N ASP A 7 -28.12 16.75 0.28
CA ASP A 7 -29.22 16.05 -0.41
C ASP A 7 -28.77 15.15 -1.57
N ASN A 8 -27.46 15.12 -1.90
CA ASN A 8 -26.87 14.23 -2.91
C ASN A 8 -25.75 13.33 -2.33
N PHE A 9 -25.74 13.17 -1.00
CA PHE A 9 -24.68 12.58 -0.19
C PHE A 9 -24.82 11.08 0.09
N ASP A 10 -25.58 10.32 -0.72
CA ASP A 10 -25.81 8.89 -0.47
C ASP A 10 -24.55 8.00 -0.68
N SER A 11 -23.47 8.53 -1.28
CA SER A 11 -22.24 7.76 -1.57
C SER A 11 -21.16 7.79 -0.47
N SER A 12 -21.37 8.56 0.59
CA SER A 12 -20.36 8.81 1.63
C SER A 12 -20.19 7.65 2.63
N LEU A 13 -21.28 6.95 2.95
CA LEU A 13 -21.27 5.87 3.93
C LEU A 13 -20.44 4.69 3.45
N ILE A 14 -20.56 4.32 2.17
CA ILE A 14 -19.75 3.25 1.57
C ILE A 14 -18.27 3.62 1.60
N GLY A 15 -17.91 4.85 1.20
CA GLY A 15 -16.53 5.32 1.26
C GLY A 15 -15.95 5.29 2.69
N LEU A 16 -16.73 5.72 3.69
CA LEU A 16 -16.36 5.65 5.10
C LEU A 16 -16.15 4.21 5.57
N LEU A 17 -17.08 3.30 5.25
CA LEU A 17 -17.00 1.90 5.66
C LEU A 17 -15.84 1.18 4.98
N VAL A 18 -15.57 1.45 3.70
CA VAL A 18 -14.40 0.94 2.97
C VAL A 18 -13.11 1.43 3.63
N GLY A 19 -13.01 2.72 3.94
CA GLY A 19 -11.84 3.29 4.63
C GLY A 19 -11.61 2.66 6.01
N ARG A 20 -12.67 2.48 6.82
CA ARG A 20 -12.59 1.82 8.14
C ARG A 20 -12.20 0.35 8.02
N THR A 21 -12.76 -0.37 7.05
CA THR A 21 -12.45 -1.77 6.79
C THR A 21 -11.00 -1.91 6.37
N ASN A 22 -10.51 -1.04 5.48
CA ASN A 22 -9.12 -1.05 5.05
C ASN A 22 -8.16 -0.82 6.23
N ALA A 23 -8.44 0.17 7.09
CA ALA A 23 -7.62 0.46 8.26
C ALA A 23 -7.65 -0.66 9.32
N LEU A 24 -8.80 -1.33 9.50
CA LEU A 24 -8.89 -2.49 10.39
C LEU A 24 -8.07 -3.66 9.85
N LYS A 25 -8.22 -3.97 8.56
CA LYS A 25 -7.47 -5.02 7.86
C LYS A 25 -5.96 -4.76 7.93
N ASP A 26 -5.51 -3.54 7.64
CA ASP A 26 -4.09 -3.18 7.69
C ASP A 26 -3.53 -3.40 9.12
N ARG A 27 -4.22 -2.92 10.17
CA ARG A 27 -3.79 -3.14 11.58
C ARG A 27 -3.76 -4.60 12.00
N MET A 28 -4.70 -5.41 11.52
CA MET A 28 -4.70 -6.85 11.83
C MET A 28 -3.47 -7.52 11.20
N LEU A 29 -3.21 -7.23 9.93
CA LEU A 29 -2.09 -7.83 9.20
C LEU A 29 -0.74 -7.35 9.72
N ASP A 30 -0.62 -6.09 10.14
CA ASP A 30 0.58 -5.59 10.83
C ASP A 30 0.91 -6.41 12.09
N LYS A 31 -0.10 -6.79 12.89
CA LYS A 31 0.12 -7.64 14.08
C LYS A 31 0.63 -9.03 13.71
N TYR A 32 0.11 -9.62 12.64
CA TYR A 32 0.57 -10.92 12.15
C TYR A 32 2.00 -10.86 11.60
N LEU A 33 2.40 -9.72 11.04
CA LEU A 33 3.72 -9.53 10.44
C LEU A 33 4.78 -9.05 11.43
N LEU A 34 4.39 -8.67 12.65
CA LEU A 34 5.32 -8.21 13.70
C LEU A 34 6.53 -9.15 13.93
N PRO A 35 6.38 -10.49 13.98
CA PRO A 35 7.52 -11.38 14.19
C PRO A 35 8.56 -11.36 13.06
N TYR A 36 8.18 -10.86 11.88
CA TYR A 36 9.05 -10.76 10.70
C TYR A 36 9.68 -9.38 10.55
N ASP A 37 9.40 -8.44 11.47
CA ASP A 37 9.83 -7.05 11.40
C ASP A 37 9.44 -6.39 10.06
N VAL A 38 8.20 -6.58 9.61
CA VAL A 38 7.68 -6.02 8.35
C VAL A 38 6.27 -5.48 8.58
N THR A 39 5.98 -4.29 8.04
CA THR A 39 4.61 -3.75 8.01
C THR A 39 3.83 -4.33 6.83
N PHE A 40 2.50 -4.35 6.88
CA PHE A 40 1.67 -4.82 5.79
C PHE A 40 1.88 -4.01 4.50
N ALA A 41 2.19 -2.71 4.62
CA ALA A 41 2.55 -1.88 3.48
C ALA A 41 3.84 -2.35 2.78
N GLN A 42 4.88 -2.68 3.57
CA GLN A 42 6.13 -3.26 3.07
C GLN A 42 5.90 -4.64 2.46
N PHE A 43 5.11 -5.48 3.13
CA PHE A 43 4.79 -6.82 2.68
C PHE A 43 4.07 -6.84 1.32
N LYS A 44 3.14 -5.91 1.08
CA LYS A 44 2.49 -5.76 -0.24
C LYS A 44 3.51 -5.53 -1.36
N VAL A 45 4.56 -4.73 -1.12
CA VAL A 45 5.63 -4.52 -2.12
C VAL A 45 6.36 -5.82 -2.40
N LEU A 46 6.74 -6.56 -1.35
CA LEU A 46 7.42 -7.85 -1.49
C LEU A 46 6.59 -8.88 -2.27
N ILE A 47 5.29 -8.98 -2.00
CA ILE A 47 4.38 -9.85 -2.75
C ILE A 47 4.33 -9.46 -4.23
N ILE A 48 4.22 -8.17 -4.55
CA ILE A 48 4.12 -7.74 -5.94
C ILE A 48 5.41 -8.08 -6.70
N ILE A 49 6.58 -7.81 -6.11
CA ILE A 49 7.88 -8.18 -6.70
C ILE A 49 7.93 -9.70 -6.94
N ALA A 50 7.54 -10.50 -5.93
CA ALA A 50 7.63 -11.96 -6.00
C ALA A 50 6.65 -12.59 -7.00
N GLN A 51 5.44 -12.04 -7.15
CA GLN A 51 4.37 -12.64 -7.98
C GLN A 51 4.34 -12.13 -9.42
N PHE A 52 4.72 -10.87 -9.66
CA PHE A 52 4.54 -10.21 -10.95
C PHE A 52 5.86 -9.88 -11.64
N SER A 53 7.00 -10.33 -11.09
CA SER A 53 8.34 -10.05 -11.61
C SER A 53 8.58 -8.56 -11.87
N THR A 54 7.96 -7.71 -11.07
CA THR A 54 8.05 -6.27 -11.20
C THR A 54 9.40 -5.77 -10.70
N ASP A 55 10.15 -5.09 -11.56
CA ASP A 55 11.51 -4.62 -11.28
C ASP A 55 11.64 -3.09 -11.25
N THR A 56 10.60 -2.35 -11.66
CA THR A 56 10.60 -0.88 -11.63
C THR A 56 9.70 -0.28 -10.53
N PRO A 57 10.11 0.83 -9.88
CA PRO A 57 9.25 1.54 -8.93
C PRO A 57 7.92 2.01 -9.54
N VAL A 58 7.91 2.36 -10.83
CA VAL A 58 6.72 2.84 -11.54
C VAL A 58 5.67 1.74 -11.65
N GLU A 59 6.07 0.53 -11.98
CA GLU A 59 5.16 -0.61 -12.05
C GLU A 59 4.65 -1.01 -10.66
N LEU A 60 5.51 -0.97 -9.63
CA LEU A 60 5.07 -1.18 -8.24
C LEU A 60 4.00 -0.17 -7.82
N CYS A 61 4.17 1.11 -8.19
CA CYS A 61 3.16 2.14 -7.95
C CYS A 61 1.84 1.83 -8.67
N ARG A 62 1.91 1.37 -9.92
CA ARG A 62 0.73 0.99 -10.72
C ARG A 62 -0.01 -0.20 -10.10
N HIS A 63 0.70 -1.22 -9.64
CA HIS A 63 0.10 -2.39 -8.98
C HIS A 63 -0.55 -2.04 -7.64
N LEU A 64 0.07 -1.14 -6.88
CA LEU A 64 -0.35 -0.82 -5.52
C LEU A 64 -1.20 0.45 -5.39
N SER A 65 -1.43 1.16 -6.51
CA SER A 65 -2.09 2.47 -6.52
C SER A 65 -1.44 3.47 -5.54
N LEU A 66 -0.11 3.50 -5.53
CA LEU A 66 0.71 4.38 -4.68
C LEU A 66 1.38 5.49 -5.50
N ASP A 67 1.78 6.57 -4.83
CA ASP A 67 2.61 7.61 -5.44
C ASP A 67 4.10 7.21 -5.51
N SER A 68 4.81 7.74 -6.50
CA SER A 68 6.22 7.40 -6.77
C SER A 68 7.18 7.87 -5.67
N GLY A 69 6.91 9.01 -5.03
CA GLY A 69 7.73 9.53 -3.95
C GLY A 69 7.73 8.61 -2.72
N SER A 70 6.59 7.99 -2.44
CA SER A 70 6.43 7.01 -1.37
C SER A 70 7.11 5.68 -1.70
N MET A 71 7.14 5.27 -2.97
CA MET A 71 7.73 3.99 -3.37
C MET A 71 9.27 3.97 -3.23
N THR A 72 9.97 5.03 -3.63
CA THR A 72 11.44 5.07 -3.47
C THR A 72 11.85 4.91 -2.01
N ARG A 73 11.21 5.67 -1.09
CA ARG A 73 11.45 5.53 0.35
C ARG A 73 11.10 4.15 0.89
N MET A 74 10.07 3.50 0.34
CA MET A 74 9.68 2.15 0.71
C MET A 74 10.77 1.14 0.32
N LEU A 75 11.28 1.23 -0.91
CA LEU A 75 12.35 0.37 -1.41
C LEU A 75 13.65 0.57 -0.62
N ASP A 76 14.00 1.81 -0.27
CA ASP A 76 15.18 2.08 0.56
C ASP A 76 15.07 1.41 1.94
N ARG A 77 13.89 1.45 2.57
CA ARG A 77 13.64 0.77 3.86
C ARG A 77 13.70 -0.75 3.74
N LEU A 78 13.19 -1.31 2.65
CA LEU A 78 13.24 -2.75 2.40
C LEU A 78 14.67 -3.21 2.12
N GLU A 79 15.47 -2.41 1.41
CA GLU A 79 16.88 -2.67 1.15
C GLU A 79 17.70 -2.62 2.45
N GLN A 80 17.45 -1.64 3.32
CA GLN A 80 18.08 -1.56 4.66
C GLN A 80 17.75 -2.78 5.53
N LYS A 81 16.59 -3.42 5.34
CA LYS A 81 16.21 -4.66 6.02
C LYS A 81 16.75 -5.92 5.34
N GLY A 82 17.46 -5.79 4.21
CA GLY A 82 17.95 -6.92 3.44
C GLY A 82 16.85 -7.74 2.74
N LEU A 83 15.66 -7.16 2.57
CA LEU A 83 14.50 -7.85 1.98
C LEU A 83 14.39 -7.67 0.47
N VAL A 84 15.07 -6.66 -0.08
CA VAL A 84 15.21 -6.44 -1.52
C VAL A 84 16.65 -6.01 -1.84
N VAL A 85 17.08 -6.23 -3.08
CA VAL A 85 18.36 -5.76 -3.62
C VAL A 85 18.07 -4.91 -4.84
N ARG A 86 18.63 -3.69 -4.90
CA ARG A 86 18.47 -2.80 -6.05
C ARG A 86 19.66 -2.93 -6.99
N GLN A 87 19.38 -3.14 -8.28
CA GLN A 87 20.37 -2.95 -9.34
C GLN A 87 20.28 -1.50 -9.83
N ARG A 88 21.43 -0.83 -9.97
CA ARG A 88 21.54 0.57 -10.40
C ARG A 88 22.29 0.66 -11.72
#